data_AF-T2D2N8-F1
#
_entry.id   AF-T2D2N8-F1
#
_cell.length_a   1.000
_cell.length_b   1.000
_cell.length_c   1.000
_cell.angle_alpha   90.00
_cell.angle_beta   90.00
_cell.angle_gamma   90.00
#
_symmetry.space_group_name_H-M   'P 1'
#
loop_
_entity.id
_entity.type
_entity.pdbx_description
1 polymer ?
#
loop_
_entity_poly.entity_id
_entity_poly.type
_entity_poly.pdbx_seq_one_letter_code
_entity_poly.pdbx_strand_id
1 'polypeptide(L)' 'VEDYVELGQPIGSKTILERHDVNVSPATIRNEMKLLESKNLIEKTHSSSGRKPSEAGFRLYANRLL' A
#
# COMPACT_ATOMS: atom_id res chain seq x y z
N VAL A 1 -0.19 1.50 5.51
CA VAL A 1 0.65 0.73 6.46
C VAL A 1 -0.24 0.06 7.49
N GLU A 2 -1.19 0.80 8.06
CA GLU A 2 -2.25 0.31 8.95
C GLU A 2 -2.90 -1.00 8.48
N ASP A 3 -3.50 -1.02 7.28
CA ASP A 3 -4.14 -2.25 6.77
C ASP A 3 -3.19 -3.45 6.69
N TYR A 4 -1.91 -3.23 6.37
CA TYR A 4 -0.92 -4.31 6.31
C TYR A 4 -0.60 -4.84 7.72
N VAL A 5 -0.51 -3.96 8.71
CA VAL A 5 -0.28 -4.31 10.12
C VAL A 5 -1.49 -5.03 10.70
N GLU A 6 -2.70 -4.57 10.38
CA GLU A 6 -3.95 -5.16 10.87
C GLU A 6 -4.26 -6.52 10.22
N LEU A 7 -4.08 -6.64 8.90
CA LEU A 7 -4.46 -7.84 8.16
C LEU A 7 -3.32 -8.86 8.03
N GLY A 8 -2.08 -8.47 8.29
CA GLY A 8 -0.91 -9.34 8.18
C GLY A 8 -0.60 -9.83 6.75
N GLN A 9 -1.24 -9.26 5.74
CA GLN A 9 -1.12 -9.69 4.34
C GLN A 9 -0.89 -8.51 3.39
N PRO A 10 -0.26 -8.71 2.22
CA PRO A 10 -0.08 -7.66 1.22
C PRO A 10 -1.41 -7.05 0.77
N ILE A 11 -1.46 -5.72 0.69
CA ILE A 11 -2.69 -4.96 0.46
C ILE A 11 -2.87 -4.67 -1.02
N GLY A 12 -4.06 -5.00 -1.54
CA GLY A 12 -4.44 -4.73 -2.92
C GLY A 12 -5.29 -3.47 -3.06
N SER A 13 -5.47 -2.99 -4.29
CA SER A 13 -6.31 -1.83 -4.58
C SER A 13 -7.78 -2.02 -4.20
N LYS A 14 -8.28 -3.27 -4.25
CA LYS A 14 -9.66 -3.61 -3.86
C LYS A 14 -9.87 -3.43 -2.35
N THR A 15 -8.92 -3.94 -1.56
CA THR A 15 -8.92 -3.79 -0.09
C THR A 15 -8.91 -2.32 0.33
N ILE A 16 -8.12 -1.48 -0.35
CA ILE A 16 -8.07 -0.04 -0.07
C ILE A 16 -9.43 0.61 -0.37
N LEU A 17 -10.04 0.27 -1.51
CA LEU A 17 -11.35 0.79 -1.90
C LEU A 17 -12.44 0.43 -0.87
N GLU A 18 -12.46 -0.83 -0.41
CA GLU A 18 -13.46 -1.34 0.53
C GLU A 18 -13.31 -0.78 1.94
N ARG A 19 -12.09 -0.42 2.37
CA ARG A 19 -11.80 0.00 3.76
C ARG A 19 -11.68 1.50 3.98
N HIS A 20 -11.30 2.28 2.95
CA HIS A 20 -10.95 3.70 3.11
C HIS A 20 -11.89 4.68 2.42
N ASP A 21 -13.06 4.23 1.94
CA ASP A 21 -14.08 5.03 1.22
C ASP A 21 -13.46 6.06 0.24
N VAL A 22 -12.44 5.60 -0.50
CA VAL A 22 -11.71 6.45 -1.41
C VAL A 22 -12.48 6.60 -2.72
N ASN A 23 -12.80 7.84 -3.09
CA ASN A 23 -13.57 8.17 -4.28
C ASN A 23 -12.71 8.15 -5.58
N VAL A 24 -11.95 7.07 -5.77
CA VAL A 24 -11.08 6.86 -6.94
C VAL A 24 -11.21 5.43 -7.45
N SER A 25 -10.93 5.24 -8.74
CA SER A 25 -11.02 3.91 -9.34
C SER A 25 -9.94 2.96 -8.83
N PRO A 26 -10.17 1.63 -8.84
CA PRO A 26 -9.13 0.64 -8.58
C PRO A 26 -7.92 0.75 -9.52
N ALA A 27 -8.09 1.31 -10.73
CA ALA A 27 -6.97 1.55 -11.65
C ALA A 27 -6.07 2.70 -11.17
N THR A 28 -6.69 3.79 -10.68
CA THR A 28 -5.99 4.93 -10.07
C THR A 28 -5.17 4.46 -8.87
N ILE A 29 -5.77 3.70 -7.96
CA ILE A 29 -5.04 3.16 -6.80
C ILE A 29 -3.86 2.30 -7.24
N ARG A 30 -4.01 1.45 -8.27
CA ARG A 30 -2.90 0.64 -8.78
C ARG A 30 -1.76 1.48 -9.38
N ASN A 31 -2.07 2.60 -10.02
CA ASN A 31 -1.08 3.53 -10.56
C ASN A 31 -0.30 4.22 -9.44
N GLU A 32 -1.00 4.70 -8.42
CA GLU A 32 -0.38 5.33 -7.25
C GLU A 32 0.49 4.34 -6.49
N MET A 33 0.03 3.10 -6.35
CA MET A 33 0.84 2.02 -5.79
C MET A 33 2.11 1.75 -6.63
N LYS A 34 2.04 1.81 -7.98
CA LYS A 34 3.25 1.70 -8.82
C LYS A 34 4.23 2.85 -8.59
N LEU A 35 3.72 4.07 -8.37
CA LEU A 35 4.56 5.23 -8.06
C LEU A 35 5.23 5.10 -6.68
N LEU A 36 4.52 4.56 -5.69
CA LEU A 36 5.11 4.26 -4.38
C LEU A 36 6.14 3.14 -4.46
N GLU A 37 5.90 2.15 -5.33
CA GLU A 37 6.83 1.06 -5.61
C GLU A 37 8.12 1.56 -6.27
N SER A 38 8.03 2.45 -7.27
CA SER A 38 9.22 3.06 -7.88
C SER A 38 10.03 3.92 -6.92
N LYS A 39 9.39 4.42 -5.84
CA LYS A 39 10.03 5.15 -4.74
C LYS A 39 10.59 4.23 -3.65
N ASN A 40 10.56 2.90 -3.83
CA ASN A 40 10.94 1.91 -2.83
C ASN A 40 10.19 2.07 -1.49
N LEU A 41 8.97 2.60 -1.49
CA LEU A 41 8.15 2.75 -0.27
C LEU A 41 7.22 1.56 -0.04
N ILE A 42 6.82 0.90 -1.12
CA ILE A 42 6.07 -0.35 -1.05
C ILE A 42 6.71 -1.35 -2.02
N GLU A 43 6.51 -2.63 -1.77
CA GLU A 43 7.08 -3.69 -2.58
C GLU A 43 6.05 -4.78 -2.84
N LYS A 44 6.18 -5.41 -4.01
CA LYS A 44 5.31 -6.49 -4.45
C LYS A 44 5.92 -7.82 -4.03
N THR A 45 5.16 -8.67 -3.35
CA THR A 45 5.62 -10.00 -2.94
C THR A 45 5.60 -11.01 -4.10
N HIS A 46 4.50 -11.07 -4.86
CA HIS A 46 4.39 -11.88 -6.07
C HIS A 46 3.57 -11.17 -7.14
N SER A 47 3.65 -11.63 -8.40
CA SER A 47 3.03 -10.94 -9.54
C SER A 47 1.50 -10.77 -9.43
N SER A 48 0.81 -11.62 -8.67
CA SER A 48 -0.63 -11.55 -8.38
C SER A 48 -0.99 -10.95 -7.01
N SER A 49 -0.01 -10.74 -6.14
CA SER A 49 -0.23 -10.31 -4.76
C SER A 49 -0.34 -8.78 -4.65
N GLY A 50 -0.95 -8.32 -3.55
CA GLY A 50 -0.92 -6.91 -3.15
C GLY A 50 0.50 -6.41 -2.89
N ARG A 51 0.63 -5.18 -2.36
CA ARG A 51 1.93 -4.66 -1.92
C ARG A 51 2.01 -4.62 -0.39
N LYS A 52 3.21 -4.85 0.13
CA LYS A 52 3.55 -4.59 1.53
C LYS A 52 4.41 -3.32 1.62
N PRO A 53 4.40 -2.60 2.74
CA PRO A 53 5.34 -1.51 2.96
C PRO A 53 6.77 -2.06 3.00
N SER A 54 7.70 -1.37 2.36
CA SER A 54 9.13 -1.65 2.53
C SER A 54 9.60 -1.11 3.88
N GLU A 55 10.85 -1.41 4.25
CA GLU A 55 11.47 -0.82 5.44
C GLU A 55 11.50 0.72 5.38
N ALA A 56 11.76 1.31 4.21
CA ALA A 56 11.72 2.75 4.00
C ALA A 56 10.30 3.32 4.10
N GLY A 57 9.31 2.61 3.56
CA GLY A 57 7.90 2.99 3.69
C GLY A 57 7.41 2.94 5.14
N PHE A 58 7.81 1.92 5.89
CA PHE A 58 7.54 1.82 7.32
C PHE A 58 8.14 2.98 8.11
N ARG A 59 9.44 3.29 7.89
CA ARG A 59 10.10 4.44 8.51
C ARG A 59 9.40 5.75 8.18
N LEU A 60 9.07 5.98 6.91
CA LEU A 60 8.40 7.21 6.48
C LEU A 60 7.03 7.36 7.16
N TYR A 61 6.28 6.28 7.28
CA TYR A 61 4.98 6.27 7.95
C TYR A 61 5.12 6.55 9.45
N ALA A 62 6.05 5.87 10.14
CA ALA A 62 6.32 6.10 11.56
C ALA A 62 6.74 7.55 11.84
N ASN A 63 7.62 8.11 11.00
CA ASN A 63 8.05 9.51 11.12
C ASN A 63 6.94 10.54 10.89
N ARG A 64 5.81 10.17 10.27
CA ARG A 64 4.65 11.07 10.07
C ARG A 64 3.62 10.98 11.20
N LEU A 65 3.69 9.94 12.03
CA LEU A 65 2.84 9.77 13.21
C LEU A 65 3.43 10.39 14.47
N LEU A 66 4.74 10.70 14.45
CA LEU A 66 5.49 11.42 15.47
C LEU A 66 5.47 12.92 15.20
#